data_AF-A0A6J4QBE4-F1
#
_entry.id   AF-A0A6J4QBE4-F1
#
_cell.length_a   1.000
_cell.length_b   1.000
_cell.length_c   1.000
_cell.angle_alpha   90.00
_cell.angle_beta   90.00
_cell.angle_gamma   90.00
#
_symmetry.space_group_name_H-M   'P 1'
#
loop_
_entity.id
_entity.type
_entity.pdbx_description
1 polymer ?
#
loop_
_entity_poly.entity_id
_entity_poly.type
_entity_poly.pdbx_seq_one_letter_code
_entity_poly.pdbx_strand_id
1 'polypeptide(L)'
;MTSGNIRMGPDPDRIMGALREALRDDPKMRERPAGEVSEQLTRGGYLDEEPDPVLVAEMLGSIDPEGPGRETDELTEEGNPT
;
A
#
# COMPACT_ATOMS: atom_id res chain seq x y z
N MET A 1 5.83 -2.83 31.13
CA MET A 1 6.18 -1.62 30.36
C MET A 1 5.57 -1.81 28.98
N THR A 2 4.37 -1.29 28.77
CA THR A 2 3.62 -1.46 27.53
C THR A 2 4.05 -0.39 26.53
N SER A 3 4.62 -0.88 25.42
CA SER A 3 4.79 -0.31 24.08
C SER A 3 4.71 1.20 23.91
N GLY A 4 5.79 1.77 23.38
CA GLY A 4 5.86 3.14 22.91
C GLY A 4 4.76 3.43 21.88
N ASN A 5 3.83 4.28 22.28
CA ASN A 5 2.74 4.81 21.47
C ASN A 5 3.28 5.93 20.58
N ILE A 6 4.01 5.59 19.51
CA ILE A 6 4.28 6.52 18.42
C ILE A 6 3.01 6.51 17.54
N ARG A 7 2.00 7.28 17.93
CA ARG A 7 0.84 7.57 17.07
C ARG A 7 1.25 8.68 16.12
N MET A 8 1.70 8.30 14.93
CA MET A 8 1.78 9.20 13.78
C MET A 8 0.84 8.61 12.73
N GLY A 9 -0.43 8.97 12.82
CA GLY A 9 -1.45 8.57 11.85
C GLY A 9 -2.51 7.59 12.37
N PRO A 10 -3.52 7.33 11.52
CA PRO A 10 -4.62 6.43 11.82
C PRO A 10 -4.12 4.98 11.92
N ASP A 11 -4.86 4.14 12.64
CA ASP A 11 -4.46 2.75 12.87
C ASP A 11 -4.19 2.01 11.54
N PRO A 12 -3.16 1.15 11.48
CA PRO A 12 -2.81 0.44 10.24
C PRO A 12 -3.97 -0.36 9.66
N ASP A 13 -4.75 -1.04 10.51
CA ASP A 13 -5.96 -1.75 10.10
C ASP A 13 -7.01 -0.83 9.45
N ARG A 14 -7.17 0.40 9.98
CA ARG A 14 -8.08 1.39 9.38
C ARG A 14 -7.58 1.85 8.02
N ILE A 15 -6.28 2.12 7.90
CA ILE A 15 -5.67 2.50 6.63
C ILE A 15 -5.87 1.39 5.59
N MET A 16 -5.62 0.13 5.95
CA MET A 16 -5.81 -1.00 5.04
C MET A 16 -7.27 -1.15 4.59
N GLY A 17 -8.23 -0.93 5.51
CA GLY A 17 -9.65 -0.92 5.19
C GLY A 17 -10.01 0.19 4.21
N ALA A 18 -9.59 1.42 4.52
CA ALA A 18 -9.80 2.60 3.68
C ALA A 18 -9.17 2.44 2.29
N LEU A 19 -7.94 1.93 2.24
CA LEU A 19 -7.20 1.68 1.00
C LEU A 19 -7.90 0.64 0.12
N ARG A 20 -8.40 -0.45 0.70
CA ARG A 20 -9.19 -1.45 -0.03
C ARG A 20 -10.49 -0.88 -0.59
N GLU A 21 -11.16 -0.03 0.17
CA GLU A 21 -12.40 0.62 -0.28
C GLU A 21 -12.12 1.62 -1.40
N ALA A 22 -11.13 2.48 -1.22
CA ALA A 22 -10.70 3.46 -2.21
C ALA A 22 -10.19 2.81 -3.50
N LEU A 23 -9.45 1.70 -3.41
CA LEU A 23 -9.00 0.91 -4.57
C LEU A 23 -10.14 0.19 -5.29
N ARG A 24 -11.23 -0.11 -4.58
CA ARG A 24 -12.44 -0.70 -5.19
C ARG A 24 -13.17 0.33 -6.05
N ASP A 25 -13.19 1.58 -5.58
CA ASP A 25 -13.82 2.71 -6.28
C ASP A 25 -12.92 3.23 -7.42
N ASP A 26 -11.63 3.44 -7.15
CA ASP A 26 -10.61 3.85 -8.11
C ASP A 26 -9.39 2.89 -8.05
N PRO A 27 -9.38 1.84 -8.88
CA PRO A 27 -8.27 0.88 -8.91
C PRO A 27 -6.96 1.45 -9.47
N LYS A 28 -6.98 2.66 -10.04
CA LYS A 28 -5.79 3.38 -10.52
C LYS A 28 -5.09 4.11 -9.39
N MET A 29 -5.70 4.26 -8.21
CA MET A 29 -5.02 4.82 -7.04
C MET A 29 -3.75 4.03 -6.68
N ARG A 30 -3.72 2.71 -6.94
CA ARG A 30 -2.50 1.92 -6.69
C ARG A 30 -1.30 2.34 -7.56
N GLU A 31 -1.58 2.88 -8.74
CA GLU A 31 -0.54 3.32 -9.69
C GLU A 31 -0.05 4.73 -9.38
N ARG A 32 -0.73 5.43 -8.47
CA ARG A 32 -0.37 6.77 -8.01
C ARG A 32 0.63 6.69 -6.86
N PRO A 33 1.44 7.74 -6.64
CA PRO A 33 2.33 7.79 -5.49
C PRO A 33 1.53 7.78 -4.18
N ALA A 34 2.07 7.11 -3.16
CA ALA A 34 1.38 6.93 -1.89
C ALA A 34 0.99 8.25 -1.19
N GLY A 35 1.72 9.35 -1.42
CA GLY A 35 1.34 10.70 -0.97
C GLY A 35 0.04 11.24 -1.55
N GLU A 36 -0.22 10.95 -2.83
CA GLU A 36 -1.51 11.31 -3.46
C GLU A 36 -2.62 10.40 -2.95
N VAL A 37 -2.29 9.12 -2.70
CA VAL A 37 -3.26 8.16 -2.17
C VAL A 37 -3.64 8.51 -0.74
N SER A 38 -2.69 8.86 0.13
CA SER A 38 -2.96 9.31 1.50
C SER A 38 -3.85 10.54 1.55
N GLU A 39 -3.57 11.55 0.70
CA GLU A 39 -4.44 12.74 0.61
C GLU A 39 -5.84 12.33 0.15
N GLN A 40 -5.95 11.47 -0.86
CA GLN A 40 -7.25 11.01 -1.36
C GLN A 40 -8.04 10.16 -0.35
N LEU A 41 -7.38 9.39 0.52
CA LEU A 41 -8.08 8.64 1.56
C LEU A 41 -8.78 9.58 2.54
N THR A 42 -8.12 10.68 2.91
CA THR A 42 -8.68 11.70 3.80
C THR A 42 -9.75 12.53 3.08
N ARG A 43 -9.44 12.99 1.87
CA ARG A 43 -10.33 13.84 1.06
C ARG A 43 -11.58 13.11 0.59
N GLY A 44 -11.47 11.82 0.34
CA GLY A 44 -12.57 10.92 0.01
C GLY A 44 -13.43 10.53 1.21
N GLY A 45 -13.01 10.90 2.43
CA GLY A 45 -13.72 10.57 3.67
C GLY A 45 -13.56 9.12 4.11
N TYR A 46 -12.59 8.39 3.57
CA TYR A 46 -12.27 7.02 4.00
C TYR A 46 -11.50 7.01 5.32
N LEU A 47 -10.75 8.08 5.62
CA LEU A 47 -10.05 8.31 6.87
C LEU A 47 -10.33 9.70 7.43
N ASP A 48 -10.38 9.80 8.76
CA ASP A 48 -10.55 11.07 9.49
C ASP A 48 -9.27 11.93 9.48
N GLU A 49 -8.11 11.29 9.32
CA GLU A 49 -6.79 11.92 9.32
C GLU A 49 -5.91 11.34 8.22
N GLU A 50 -4.94 12.14 7.75
CA GLU A 50 -4.03 11.74 6.68
C GLU A 50 -3.07 10.66 7.16
N PRO A 51 -3.07 9.46 6.53
CA PRO A 51 -2.14 8.42 6.87
C PRO A 51 -0.73 8.73 6.36
N ASP A 52 0.27 8.17 7.04
CA ASP A 52 1.65 8.35 6.62
C ASP A 52 1.85 7.75 5.21
N PRO A 53 2.38 8.54 4.25
CA PRO A 53 2.54 8.07 2.88
C PRO A 53 3.54 6.91 2.76
N VAL A 54 4.51 6.79 3.66
CA VAL A 54 5.42 5.63 3.71
C VAL A 54 4.63 4.39 4.07
N LEU A 55 3.78 4.47 5.10
CA LEU A 55 2.95 3.36 5.54
C LEU A 55 1.90 2.97 4.48
N VAL A 56 1.31 3.95 3.79
CA VAL A 56 0.41 3.69 2.65
C VAL A 56 1.15 2.99 1.51
N ALA A 57 2.38 3.38 1.20
CA ALA A 57 3.18 2.71 0.18
C ALA A 57 3.47 1.24 0.54
N GLU A 58 3.83 0.98 1.81
CA GLU A 58 4.06 -0.39 2.30
C GLU A 58 2.78 -1.23 2.22
N MET A 59 1.63 -0.67 2.60
CA MET A 59 0.35 -1.37 2.50
C MET A 59 -0.11 -1.56 1.06
N LEU A 60 0.07 -0.57 0.19
CA LEU A 60 -0.21 -0.70 -1.24
C LEU A 60 0.62 -1.82 -1.86
N GLY A 61 1.91 -1.91 -1.51
CA GLY A 61 2.78 -3.01 -1.93
C GLY A 61 2.35 -4.36 -1.35
N SER A 62 1.69 -4.36 -0.18
CA SER A 62 1.13 -5.56 0.45
C SER A 62 -0.23 -5.97 -0.12
N ILE A 63 -0.98 -5.05 -0.75
CA ILE A 63 -2.19 -5.35 -1.52
C ILE A 63 -1.74 -5.88 -2.87
N ASP A 64 -1.27 -7.11 -2.86
CA ASP A 64 -0.94 -7.84 -4.09
C ASP A 64 -2.23 -8.01 -4.92
N PRO A 65 -2.28 -7.55 -6.18
CA PRO A 65 -3.46 -7.77 -7.03
C PRO A 65 -3.65 -9.24 -7.40
N GLU A 66 -2.61 -10.05 -7.23
CA GLU A 66 -2.59 -11.50 -7.41
C GLU A 66 -2.12 -12.08 -6.07
N GLY A 67 -2.77 -13.10 -5.51
CA GLY A 67 -2.35 -13.66 -4.20
C GLY A 67 -0.86 -14.07 -4.15
N PRO A 68 -0.33 -14.46 -2.97
CA PRO A 68 1.10 -14.68 -2.73
C PRO A 68 1.71 -15.56 -3.83
N GLY A 69 2.48 -14.96 -4.74
CA GLY A 69 2.74 -15.64 -5.99
C GLY A 69 3.62 -14.87 -6.97
N ARG A 70 4.68 -14.23 -6.49
CA ARG A 70 5.86 -13.99 -7.32
C ARG A 70 7.10 -14.04 -6.44
N GLU A 71 7.65 -15.25 -6.31
CA GLU A 71 9.09 -15.40 -6.23
C GLU A 71 9.68 -14.60 -7.38
N THR A 72 10.18 -13.41 -7.07
CA THR A 72 11.24 -12.78 -7.84
C THR A 72 12.50 -13.61 -7.60
N ASP A 73 12.66 -14.72 -8.33
CA ASP A 73 13.98 -15.28 -8.57
C ASP A 73 14.48 -14.75 -9.92
N GLU A 74 15.14 -13.62 -9.79
CA GLU A 74 15.99 -13.00 -10.78
C GLU A 74 17.29 -13.81 -10.91
N LEU A 75 17.35 -14.75 -11.85
CA LEU A 75 18.63 -15.20 -12.40
C LEU A 75 18.58 -15.18 -13.93
N THR A 76 18.99 -14.04 -14.46
CA THR A 76 19.48 -13.89 -15.82
C THR A 76 20.91 -14.46 -15.87
N GLU A 77 21.13 -15.54 -16.61
CA GLU A 77 22.40 -15.85 -17.28
C GLU A 77 22.06 -16.86 -18.40
N GLU A 78 21.91 -16.40 -19.64
CA GLU A 78 22.97 -16.34 -20.65
C GLU A 78 23.27 -17.72 -21.29
N GLY A 79 22.99 -17.85 -22.59
CA GLY A 79 23.64 -18.84 -23.45
C GLY A 79 22.76 -19.95 -24.04
N ASN A 80 22.08 -19.68 -25.15
CA ASN A 80 22.00 -20.64 -26.25
C ASN A 80 22.81 -20.03 -27.40
N PRO A 81 23.83 -20.71 -27.93
CA PRO A 81 23.58 -21.45 -29.18
C PRO A 81 24.37 -22.77 -29.33
N THR A 82 23.70 -23.73 -29.98
CA THR A 82 24.20 -24.78 -30.90
C THR A 82 25.21 -25.80 -30.40
#